data_AF-A0A2E9CLZ7-F1
#
_entry.id   AF-A0A2E9CLZ7-F1
#
_cell.length_a   1.000
_cell.length_b   1.000
_cell.length_c   1.000
_cell.angle_alpha   90.00
_cell.angle_beta   90.00
_cell.angle_gamma   90.00
#
_symmetry.space_group_name_H-M   'P 1'
#
loop_
_entity.id
_entity.type
_entity.pdbx_description
1 polymer ?
#
loop_
_entity_poly.entity_id
_entity_poly.type
_entity_poly.pdbx_seq_one_letter_code
_entity_poly.pdbx_strand_id
1 'polypeptide(L)'
;MKRLVASALAGLLVGAVPASAQAPTREQAMRAAIHPVATEAEMRGWLARVPVTRDWPPDFAGTMKGQGPAFIVEMSTAPGCIPCADLWTRLGALGQRYGWKVRTIGSQEAMLRSGRLGLPWVGHPVAWVRPVSDANRIIPVAIGTDHEPNLARNLYLAAKMLTGVKPSVGVRGMSKFTGIVGVASPPSSNRARN
;
A
#
# COMPACT_ATOMS: atom_id res chain seq x y z
N MET A 1 -31.46 51.30 -41.80
CA MET A 1 -32.05 49.95 -41.80
C MET A 1 -31.03 48.98 -41.24
N LYS A 2 -31.37 48.31 -40.11
CA LYS A 2 -31.00 46.94 -39.65
C LYS A 2 -29.56 46.45 -40.03
N ARG A 3 -28.67 46.05 -39.11
CA ARG A 3 -28.85 45.07 -38.01
C ARG A 3 -27.72 45.22 -36.97
N LEU A 4 -28.10 45.25 -35.69
CA LEU A 4 -27.22 44.95 -34.56
C LEU A 4 -26.98 43.43 -34.52
N VAL A 5 -25.72 43.00 -34.47
CA VAL A 5 -25.35 41.62 -34.14
C VAL A 5 -24.66 41.68 -32.78
N ALA A 6 -25.41 41.36 -31.73
CA ALA A 6 -24.88 41.15 -30.39
C ALA A 6 -24.41 39.70 -30.29
N SER A 7 -23.09 39.49 -30.29
CA SER A 7 -22.49 38.18 -30.00
C SER A 7 -22.53 37.94 -28.49
N ALA A 8 -23.40 37.03 -28.05
CA ALA A 8 -23.41 36.50 -26.70
C ALA A 8 -22.18 35.59 -26.48
N LEU A 9 -21.25 35.98 -25.63
CA LEU A 9 -20.27 35.06 -25.04
C LEU A 9 -20.99 34.22 -23.97
N ALA A 10 -21.42 33.02 -24.34
CA ALA A 10 -21.82 31.99 -23.39
C ALA A 10 -20.56 31.39 -22.75
N GLY A 11 -20.36 31.62 -21.45
CA GLY A 11 -19.27 31.05 -20.68
C GLY A 11 -19.39 29.52 -20.56
N LEU A 12 -18.36 28.78 -21.00
CA LEU A 12 -18.19 27.39 -20.63
C LEU A 12 -17.75 27.31 -19.16
N LEU A 13 -18.73 27.13 -18.27
CA LEU A 13 -18.49 26.58 -16.93
C LEU A 13 -18.22 25.09 -17.08
N VAL A 14 -16.95 24.71 -17.23
CA VAL A 14 -16.52 23.31 -17.08
C VAL A 14 -16.61 22.99 -15.59
N GLY A 15 -17.76 22.44 -15.19
CA GLY A 15 -17.97 21.93 -13.84
C GLY A 15 -16.94 20.83 -13.55
N ALA A 16 -16.12 21.04 -12.52
CA ALA A 16 -15.27 19.99 -11.97
C ALA A 16 -16.17 18.87 -11.45
N VAL A 17 -16.21 17.75 -12.17
CA VAL A 17 -16.93 16.56 -11.74
C VAL A 17 -16.21 16.04 -10.51
N PRO A 18 -16.88 15.87 -9.35
CA PRO A 18 -16.24 15.25 -8.20
C PRO A 18 -15.85 13.83 -8.59
N ALA A 19 -14.57 13.49 -8.45
CA ALA A 19 -14.09 12.13 -8.62
C ALA A 19 -14.63 11.28 -7.46
N SER A 20 -15.83 10.74 -7.63
CA SER A 20 -16.41 9.76 -6.73
C SER A 20 -15.63 8.45 -6.89
N ALA A 21 -15.03 7.94 -5.81
CA ALA A 21 -14.46 6.61 -5.81
C ALA A 21 -15.58 5.58 -6.07
N GLN A 22 -15.60 4.97 -7.25
CA GLN A 22 -16.55 3.91 -7.56
C GLN A 22 -16.24 2.70 -6.68
N ALA A 23 -17.26 2.18 -5.99
CA ALA A 23 -17.13 0.93 -5.27
C ALA A 23 -16.85 -0.19 -6.31
N PRO A 24 -15.79 -0.99 -6.14
CA PRO A 24 -15.46 -2.05 -7.08
C PRO A 24 -16.60 -3.08 -7.15
N THR A 25 -16.90 -3.59 -8.34
CA THR A 25 -17.84 -4.71 -8.50
C THR A 25 -17.32 -5.97 -7.82
N ARG A 26 -18.19 -6.93 -7.56
CA ARG A 26 -17.79 -8.23 -6.99
C ARG A 26 -16.74 -8.93 -7.87
N GLU A 27 -16.89 -8.93 -9.19
CA GLU A 27 -15.85 -9.50 -10.07
C GLU A 27 -14.54 -8.71 -10.05
N GLN A 28 -14.59 -7.38 -9.97
CA GLN A 28 -13.38 -6.56 -9.81
C GLN A 28 -12.68 -6.86 -8.49
N ALA A 29 -13.43 -7.01 -7.39
CA ALA A 29 -12.91 -7.39 -6.09
C ALA A 29 -12.31 -8.81 -6.10
N MET A 30 -12.97 -9.77 -6.77
CA MET A 30 -12.47 -11.14 -6.93
C MET A 30 -11.23 -11.23 -7.84
N ARG A 31 -11.13 -10.39 -8.88
CA ARG A 31 -9.91 -10.32 -9.69
C ARG A 31 -8.76 -9.66 -8.93
N ALA A 32 -9.05 -8.60 -8.17
CA ALA A 32 -8.08 -7.93 -7.30
C ALA A 32 -7.63 -8.80 -6.12
N ALA A 33 -8.40 -9.84 -5.77
CA ALA A 33 -8.05 -10.81 -4.76
C ALA A 33 -6.91 -11.76 -5.13
N ILE A 34 -6.55 -11.83 -6.40
CA ILE A 34 -5.47 -12.68 -6.90
C ILE A 34 -4.33 -11.76 -7.28
N HIS A 35 -3.13 -12.01 -6.77
CA HIS A 35 -1.96 -11.27 -7.20
C HIS A 35 -1.72 -11.54 -8.69
N PRO A 36 -1.74 -10.53 -9.57
CA PRO A 36 -1.72 -10.76 -11.02
C PRO A 36 -0.31 -11.02 -11.57
N VAL A 37 0.67 -11.26 -10.71
CA VAL A 37 2.06 -11.48 -11.10
C VAL A 37 2.40 -12.96 -10.97
N ALA A 38 2.67 -13.60 -12.09
CA ALA A 38 3.14 -14.97 -12.18
C ALA A 38 4.60 -15.07 -12.68
N THR A 39 5.11 -14.02 -13.32
CA THR A 39 6.47 -13.96 -13.91
C THR A 39 7.29 -12.78 -13.39
N GLU A 40 8.62 -12.85 -13.53
CA GLU A 40 9.50 -11.71 -13.21
C GLU A 40 9.25 -10.47 -14.08
N ALA A 41 8.86 -10.67 -15.35
CA ALA A 41 8.52 -9.56 -16.25
C ALA A 41 7.27 -8.83 -15.78
N GLU A 42 6.23 -9.57 -15.41
CA GLU A 42 5.02 -9.01 -14.79
C GLU A 42 5.32 -8.35 -13.45
N MET A 43 6.26 -8.90 -12.66
CA MET A 43 6.67 -8.31 -11.38
C MET A 43 7.31 -6.94 -11.59
N ARG A 44 8.23 -6.83 -12.56
CA ARG A 44 8.84 -5.55 -12.94
C ARG A 44 7.80 -4.57 -13.45
N GLY A 45 6.88 -5.01 -14.31
CA GLY A 45 5.78 -4.18 -14.81
C GLY A 45 4.83 -3.73 -13.69
N TRP A 46 4.56 -4.59 -12.71
CA TRP A 46 3.79 -4.26 -11.53
C TRP A 46 4.49 -3.18 -10.70
N LEU A 47 5.73 -3.43 -10.28
CA LEU A 47 6.51 -2.53 -9.43
C LEU A 47 6.77 -1.17 -10.09
N ALA A 48 6.90 -1.10 -11.42
CA ALA A 48 7.04 0.15 -12.15
C ALA A 48 5.85 1.12 -11.98
N ARG A 49 4.65 0.59 -11.68
CA ARG A 49 3.44 1.39 -11.45
C ARG A 49 3.22 1.75 -9.98
N VAL A 50 3.86 1.02 -9.06
CA VAL A 50 3.68 1.23 -7.62
C VAL A 50 4.52 2.43 -7.17
N PRO A 51 3.89 3.48 -6.60
CA PRO A 51 4.64 4.61 -6.06
C PRO A 51 5.61 4.17 -4.97
N VAL A 52 6.84 4.68 -5.01
CA VAL A 52 7.87 4.38 -4.02
C VAL A 52 7.80 5.41 -2.89
N THR A 53 7.77 4.95 -1.64
CA THR A 53 7.90 5.84 -0.48
C THR A 53 9.30 6.44 -0.46
N ARG A 54 9.38 7.77 -0.40
CA ARG A 54 10.65 8.53 -0.49
C ARG A 54 11.01 9.21 0.82
N ASP A 55 10.00 9.60 1.60
CA ASP A 55 10.18 10.34 2.85
C ASP A 55 9.65 9.55 4.05
N TRP A 56 10.11 9.93 5.24
CA TRP A 56 9.86 9.20 6.48
C TRP A 56 9.57 10.15 7.64
N PRO A 57 8.74 9.72 8.62
CA PRO A 57 8.66 10.39 9.91
C PRO A 57 10.03 10.48 10.60
N PRO A 58 10.32 11.55 11.37
CA PRO A 58 11.59 11.67 12.10
C PRO A 58 11.88 10.50 13.06
N ASP A 59 10.84 9.87 13.59
CA ASP A 59 10.95 8.74 14.52
C ASP A 59 11.05 7.36 13.82
N PHE A 60 11.11 7.33 12.48
CA PHE A 60 11.04 6.08 11.71
C PHE A 60 12.15 5.09 12.08
N ALA A 61 13.42 5.49 11.96
CA ALA A 61 14.55 4.60 12.21
C ALA A 61 14.61 4.14 13.68
N GLY A 62 14.31 5.06 14.61
CA GLY A 62 14.25 4.76 16.04
C GLY A 62 13.14 3.75 16.36
N THR A 63 11.95 3.95 15.78
CA THR A 63 10.83 3.01 15.94
C THR A 63 11.17 1.64 15.35
N MET A 64 11.67 1.60 14.12
CA MET A 64 11.98 0.35 13.42
C MET A 64 13.01 -0.50 14.18
N LYS A 65 14.08 0.11 14.69
CA LYS A 65 15.11 -0.60 15.48
C LYS A 65 14.62 -0.95 16.89
N GLY A 66 13.98 0.00 17.57
CA GLY A 66 13.58 -0.17 18.97
C GLY A 66 12.45 -1.19 19.15
N GLN A 67 11.56 -1.32 18.16
CA GLN A 67 10.41 -2.22 18.23
C GLN A 67 10.64 -3.58 17.56
N GLY A 68 11.63 -3.72 16.68
CA GLY A 68 11.87 -4.94 15.91
C GLY A 68 11.90 -6.24 16.73
N PRO A 69 12.59 -6.29 17.89
CA PRO A 69 12.64 -7.50 18.72
C PRO A 69 11.30 -7.91 19.34
N ALA A 70 10.35 -6.98 19.50
CA ALA A 70 9.04 -7.23 20.12
C ALA A 70 8.02 -7.82 19.14
N PHE A 71 8.33 -7.85 17.84
CA PHE A 71 7.40 -8.22 16.78
C PHE A 71 7.94 -9.34 15.90
N ILE A 72 7.01 -10.05 15.25
CA ILE A 72 7.29 -11.07 14.23
C ILE A 72 6.51 -10.69 12.98
N VAL A 73 7.21 -10.65 11.85
CA VAL A 73 6.60 -10.61 10.52
C VAL A 73 6.30 -12.05 10.09
N GLU A 74 5.06 -12.31 9.73
CA GLU A 74 4.59 -13.62 9.29
C GLU A 74 4.10 -13.53 7.85
N MET A 75 4.56 -14.41 6.97
CA MET A 75 4.24 -14.34 5.55
C MET A 75 3.75 -15.67 5.00
N SER A 76 2.67 -15.64 4.23
CA SER A 76 2.20 -16.80 3.47
C SER A 76 3.10 -17.05 2.26
N THR A 77 3.29 -18.31 1.90
CA THR A 77 4.12 -18.72 0.77
C THR A 77 3.50 -19.91 0.03
N ALA A 78 3.90 -20.11 -1.22
CA ALA A 78 3.53 -21.27 -2.02
C ALA A 78 4.70 -21.71 -2.92
N PRO A 79 4.82 -22.99 -3.28
CA PRO A 79 5.80 -23.46 -4.25
C PRO A 79 5.67 -22.73 -5.60
N GLY A 80 6.79 -22.36 -6.20
CA GLY A 80 6.82 -21.65 -7.49
C GLY A 80 6.32 -20.20 -7.47
N CYS A 81 5.97 -19.65 -6.30
CA CYS A 81 5.46 -18.29 -6.17
C CYS A 81 6.59 -17.25 -6.27
N ILE A 82 6.75 -16.65 -7.45
CA ILE A 82 7.75 -15.60 -7.70
C ILE A 82 7.57 -14.37 -6.77
N PRO A 83 6.36 -13.82 -6.59
CA PRO A 83 6.16 -12.69 -5.67
C PRO A 83 6.48 -13.06 -4.22
N CYS A 84 6.34 -14.32 -3.83
CA CYS A 84 6.69 -14.80 -2.49
C CYS A 84 8.21 -14.77 -2.28
N ALA A 85 8.98 -15.22 -3.27
CA ALA A 85 10.44 -15.18 -3.20
C ALA A 85 10.96 -13.73 -3.10
N ASP A 86 10.42 -12.83 -3.92
CA ASP A 86 10.77 -11.39 -3.86
C ASP A 86 10.44 -10.78 -2.49
N LEU A 87 9.22 -11.00 -1.99
CA LEU A 87 8.82 -10.46 -0.70
C LEU A 87 9.65 -11.06 0.45
N TRP A 88 9.98 -12.36 0.40
CA TRP A 88 10.88 -13.00 1.35
C TRP A 88 12.26 -12.35 1.39
N THR A 89 12.86 -12.10 0.23
CA THR A 89 14.18 -11.45 0.14
C THR A 89 14.14 -10.05 0.75
N ARG A 90 13.12 -9.24 0.43
CA ARG A 90 12.98 -7.87 0.96
C ARG A 90 12.72 -7.85 2.45
N LEU A 91 11.81 -8.69 2.95
CA LEU A 91 11.55 -8.81 4.38
C LEU A 91 12.78 -9.33 5.13
N GLY A 92 13.54 -10.26 4.54
CA GLY A 92 14.82 -10.71 5.06
C GLY A 92 15.84 -9.57 5.20
N ALA A 93 16.00 -8.75 4.16
CA ALA A 93 16.89 -7.57 4.20
C ALA A 93 16.47 -6.55 5.27
N LEU A 94 15.16 -6.28 5.38
CA LEU A 94 14.61 -5.42 6.43
C LEU A 94 14.79 -6.02 7.83
N GLY A 95 14.61 -7.33 7.95
CA GLY A 95 14.83 -8.09 9.17
C GLY A 95 16.26 -7.94 9.67
N GLN A 96 17.24 -8.11 8.79
CA GLN A 96 18.65 -7.89 9.10
C GLN A 96 18.95 -6.43 9.48
N ARG A 97 18.38 -5.46 8.74
CA ARG A 97 18.63 -4.04 8.97
C ARG A 97 18.07 -3.50 10.29
N TYR A 98 16.91 -4.00 10.71
CA TYR A 98 16.13 -3.44 11.82
C TYR A 98 15.89 -4.41 12.98
N GLY A 99 16.39 -5.65 12.91
CA GLY A 99 16.23 -6.65 13.96
C GLY A 99 14.84 -7.28 14.02
N TRP A 100 14.12 -7.31 12.90
CA TRP A 100 12.79 -7.93 12.81
C TRP A 100 12.90 -9.42 12.47
N LYS A 101 12.14 -10.24 13.18
CA LYS A 101 12.03 -11.67 12.87
C LYS A 101 11.01 -11.86 11.75
N VAL A 102 11.33 -12.69 10.77
CA VAL A 102 10.43 -13.03 9.65
C VAL A 102 10.21 -14.55 9.64
N ARG A 103 8.96 -15.00 9.55
CA ARG A 103 8.57 -16.43 9.54
C ARG A 103 7.51 -16.72 8.49
N THR A 104 7.48 -17.96 8.01
CA THR A 104 6.39 -18.44 7.16
C THR A 104 5.15 -18.76 7.99
N ILE A 105 3.99 -18.67 7.36
CA ILE A 105 2.75 -19.31 7.82
C ILE A 105 2.17 -20.18 6.71
N GLY A 106 1.41 -21.21 7.08
CA GLY A 106 0.72 -22.09 6.14
C GLY A 106 -0.44 -21.40 5.42
N SER A 107 -0.85 -21.95 4.27
CA SER A 107 -1.91 -21.37 3.44
C SER A 107 -3.28 -21.34 4.13
N GLN A 108 -3.62 -22.35 4.93
CA GLN A 108 -4.87 -22.36 5.69
C GLN A 108 -4.94 -21.21 6.71
N GLU A 109 -3.86 -20.98 7.45
CA GLU A 109 -3.76 -19.88 8.41
C GLU A 109 -3.84 -18.52 7.70
N ALA A 110 -3.15 -18.38 6.57
CA ALA A 110 -3.21 -17.19 5.73
C ALA A 110 -4.63 -16.89 5.23
N MET A 111 -5.36 -17.92 4.82
CA MET A 111 -6.75 -17.82 4.36
C MET A 111 -7.68 -17.39 5.51
N LEU A 112 -7.55 -18.02 6.69
CA LEU A 112 -8.34 -17.65 7.87
C LEU A 112 -8.10 -16.19 8.28
N ARG A 113 -6.84 -15.73 8.30
CA ARG A 113 -6.49 -14.35 8.64
C ARG A 113 -7.01 -13.35 7.62
N SER A 114 -6.91 -13.67 6.32
CA SER A 114 -7.44 -12.81 5.26
C SER A 114 -8.97 -12.69 5.35
N GLY A 115 -9.65 -13.81 5.58
CA GLY A 115 -11.11 -13.86 5.77
C GLY A 115 -11.60 -13.04 6.97
N ARG A 116 -10.90 -13.11 8.11
CA ARG A 116 -11.23 -12.30 9.32
C ARG A 116 -11.14 -10.79 9.06
N LEU A 117 -10.30 -10.37 8.13
CA LEU A 117 -10.12 -8.97 7.76
C LEU A 117 -11.04 -8.55 6.60
N GLY A 118 -11.93 -9.43 6.13
CA GLY A 118 -12.76 -9.19 4.95
C GLY A 118 -11.95 -8.94 3.68
N LEU A 119 -10.67 -9.32 3.67
CA LEU A 119 -9.83 -9.18 2.49
C LEU A 119 -10.30 -10.24 1.51
N PRO A 120 -10.68 -9.87 0.27
CA PRO A 120 -11.16 -10.85 -0.69
C PRO A 120 -10.05 -11.80 -1.16
N TRP A 121 -8.83 -11.65 -0.64
CA TRP A 121 -7.59 -12.21 -1.13
C TRP A 121 -7.49 -13.74 -1.06
N VAL A 122 -7.18 -14.36 -2.20
CA VAL A 122 -7.07 -15.82 -2.37
C VAL A 122 -5.63 -16.25 -2.78
N GLY A 123 -4.68 -15.30 -2.86
CA GLY A 123 -3.33 -15.56 -3.39
C GLY A 123 -2.19 -15.59 -2.35
N HIS A 124 -0.97 -15.69 -2.87
CA HIS A 124 0.28 -15.52 -2.12
C HIS A 124 1.19 -14.49 -2.82
N PRO A 125 2.04 -13.77 -2.09
CA PRO A 125 2.16 -13.74 -0.63
C PRO A 125 1.20 -12.75 0.02
N VAL A 126 0.98 -12.95 1.32
CA VAL A 126 0.44 -11.92 2.23
C VAL A 126 1.33 -11.91 3.45
N ALA A 127 1.67 -10.73 3.94
CA ALA A 127 2.46 -10.55 5.14
C ALA A 127 1.66 -9.83 6.23
N TRP A 128 1.88 -10.26 7.46
CA TRP A 128 1.32 -9.69 8.67
C TRP A 128 2.40 -9.43 9.70
N VAL A 129 2.10 -8.57 10.65
CA VAL A 129 2.91 -8.34 11.84
C VAL A 129 2.08 -8.64 13.07
N ARG A 130 2.70 -9.27 14.06
CA ARG A 130 2.12 -9.47 15.38
C ARG A 130 3.16 -9.32 16.50
N PRO A 131 2.75 -9.02 17.73
CA PRO A 131 3.60 -9.14 18.91
C PRO A 131 4.11 -10.57 19.11
N VAL A 132 5.30 -10.67 19.71
CA VAL A 132 5.81 -11.96 20.24
C VAL A 132 4.90 -12.46 21.36
N SER A 133 4.36 -11.56 22.18
CA SER A 133 3.54 -11.86 23.36
C SER A 133 2.06 -12.14 23.07
N ASP A 134 1.57 -11.85 21.87
CA ASP A 134 0.15 -11.99 21.52
C ASP A 134 0.01 -12.42 20.06
N ALA A 135 -0.40 -13.68 19.86
CA ALA A 135 -0.58 -14.25 18.54
C ALA A 135 -1.85 -13.76 17.82
N ASN A 136 -2.82 -13.21 18.56
CA ASN A 136 -4.13 -12.84 18.03
C ASN A 136 -4.20 -11.38 17.56
N ARG A 137 -3.27 -10.53 18.01
CA ARG A 137 -3.20 -9.14 17.59
C ARG A 137 -2.34 -8.96 16.35
N ILE A 138 -2.99 -9.07 15.19
CA ILE A 138 -2.33 -9.16 13.88
C ILE A 138 -2.67 -7.93 13.03
N ILE A 139 -1.67 -7.34 12.37
CA ILE A 139 -1.82 -6.23 11.42
C ILE A 139 -1.32 -6.68 10.03
N PRO A 140 -2.12 -6.59 8.95
CA PRO A 140 -1.64 -6.86 7.60
C PRO A 140 -0.67 -5.77 7.15
N VAL A 141 0.44 -6.15 6.51
CA VAL A 141 1.49 -5.20 6.07
C VAL A 141 1.86 -5.32 4.60
N ALA A 142 1.55 -6.42 3.93
CA ALA A 142 1.74 -6.54 2.49
C ALA A 142 0.79 -7.57 1.91
N ILE A 143 0.35 -7.32 0.68
CA ILE A 143 -0.42 -8.25 -0.14
C ILE A 143 0.26 -8.21 -1.51
N GLY A 144 0.90 -9.31 -1.93
CA GLY A 144 1.67 -9.33 -3.16
C GLY A 144 3.12 -8.86 -3.06
N THR A 145 3.66 -8.35 -4.17
CA THR A 145 4.99 -7.73 -4.25
C THR A 145 4.88 -6.20 -4.09
N ASP A 146 5.90 -5.61 -3.48
CA ASP A 146 6.03 -4.17 -3.27
C ASP A 146 7.51 -3.78 -3.16
N HIS A 147 7.80 -2.49 -3.24
CA HIS A 147 9.13 -1.94 -3.03
C HIS A 147 9.57 -2.07 -1.58
N GLU A 148 10.86 -2.33 -1.35
CA GLU A 148 11.42 -2.44 0.02
C GLU A 148 11.11 -1.21 0.90
N PRO A 149 11.23 0.05 0.42
CA PRO A 149 10.74 1.22 1.13
C PRO A 149 9.29 1.07 1.61
N ASN A 150 8.37 0.71 0.71
CA ASN A 150 6.95 0.60 1.05
C ASN A 150 6.68 -0.49 2.10
N LEU A 151 7.42 -1.59 2.03
CA LEU A 151 7.37 -2.62 3.07
C LEU A 151 7.84 -2.08 4.42
N ALA A 152 8.98 -1.37 4.45
CA ALA A 152 9.49 -0.76 5.67
C ALA A 152 8.50 0.24 6.28
N ARG A 153 7.82 1.03 5.44
CA ARG A 153 6.71 1.91 5.84
C ARG A 153 5.57 1.14 6.51
N ASN A 154 5.13 0.04 5.89
CA ASN A 154 4.00 -0.73 6.39
C ASN A 154 4.36 -1.42 7.72
N LEU A 155 5.60 -1.88 7.87
CA LEU A 155 6.13 -2.40 9.15
C LEU A 155 6.15 -1.32 10.23
N TYR A 156 6.60 -0.09 9.90
CA TYR A 156 6.54 1.04 10.83
C TYR A 156 5.11 1.32 11.28
N LEU A 157 4.17 1.39 10.33
CA LEU A 157 2.75 1.60 10.64
C LEU A 157 2.19 0.50 11.55
N ALA A 158 2.51 -0.76 11.26
CA ALA A 158 2.12 -1.87 12.12
C ALA A 158 2.71 -1.74 13.53
N ALA A 159 3.98 -1.38 13.67
CA ALA A 159 4.59 -1.12 14.98
C ALA A 159 3.84 -0.03 15.75
N LYS A 160 3.50 1.08 15.10
CA LYS A 160 2.71 2.16 15.73
C LYS A 160 1.33 1.68 16.16
N MET A 161 0.65 0.91 15.32
CA MET A 161 -0.68 0.37 15.65
C MET A 161 -0.63 -0.65 16.79
N LEU A 162 0.39 -1.51 16.80
CA LEU A 162 0.64 -2.49 17.85
C LEU A 162 1.11 -1.85 19.17
N THR A 163 1.56 -0.60 19.14
CA THR A 163 1.89 0.19 20.34
C THR A 163 0.80 1.20 20.72
N GLY A 164 -0.37 1.15 20.11
CA GLY A 164 -1.58 1.86 20.55
C GLY A 164 -2.03 3.02 19.67
N VAL A 165 -1.32 3.33 18.57
CA VAL A 165 -1.78 4.33 17.60
C VAL A 165 -3.01 3.80 16.85
N LYS A 166 -4.11 4.56 16.87
CA LYS A 166 -5.32 4.19 16.12
C LYS A 166 -5.00 4.09 14.61
N PRO A 167 -5.52 3.10 13.88
CA PRO A 167 -5.20 2.91 12.47
C PRO A 167 -5.45 4.16 11.60
N SER A 168 -6.57 4.84 11.78
CA SER A 168 -6.92 6.07 11.06
C SER A 168 -5.94 7.22 11.31
N VAL A 169 -5.34 7.27 12.49
CA VAL A 169 -4.32 8.27 12.86
C VAL A 169 -2.99 7.93 12.23
N GLY A 170 -2.58 6.65 12.30
CA GLY A 170 -1.33 6.19 11.67
C GLY A 170 -1.32 6.42 10.16
N VAL A 171 -2.39 6.01 9.47
CA VAL A 171 -2.52 6.18 8.01
C VAL A 171 -2.53 7.66 7.63
N ARG A 172 -3.27 8.50 8.36
CA ARG A 172 -3.29 9.96 8.12
C ARG A 172 -1.94 10.61 8.41
N GLY A 173 -1.25 10.19 9.47
CA GLY A 173 0.09 10.69 9.79
C GLY A 173 1.11 10.33 8.70
N MET A 174 0.91 9.18 8.04
CA MET A 174 1.75 8.73 6.95
C MET A 174 1.40 9.31 5.57
N SER A 175 0.18 9.78 5.33
CA SER A 175 -0.26 10.21 4.00
C SER A 175 0.67 11.26 3.37
N LYS A 176 1.23 12.15 4.17
CA LYS A 176 2.16 13.20 3.73
C LYS A 176 3.52 12.69 3.22
N PHE A 177 3.91 11.47 3.57
CA PHE A 177 5.18 10.87 3.15
C PHE A 177 5.03 9.80 2.07
N THR A 178 3.80 9.33 1.82
CA THR A 178 3.55 8.25 0.85
C THR A 178 3.15 8.76 -0.52
N GLY A 179 2.65 9.99 -0.64
CA GLY A 179 2.08 10.51 -1.88
C GLY A 179 0.81 9.78 -2.34
N ILE A 180 0.34 8.77 -1.60
CA ILE A 180 -0.87 7.97 -1.92
C ILE A 180 -2.15 8.78 -1.64
N VAL A 181 -2.04 9.83 -0.83
CA VAL A 181 -3.14 10.76 -0.52
C VAL A 181 -2.70 12.18 -0.83
N GLY A 182 -2.29 12.41 -2.07
CA GLY A 182 -2.10 13.75 -2.61
C GLY A 182 -3.43 14.28 -3.13
N VAL A 183 -3.91 15.41 -2.58
CA VAL A 183 -4.71 16.35 -3.38
C VAL A 183 -3.94 16.59 -4.67
N ALA A 184 -4.59 16.37 -5.83
CA ALA A 184 -3.97 16.60 -7.12
C ALA A 184 -3.32 17.99 -7.12
N SER A 185 -2.02 18.05 -7.40
CA SER A 185 -1.38 19.34 -7.64
C SER A 185 -2.04 19.96 -8.89
N PRO A 186 -2.52 21.21 -8.83
CA PRO A 186 -3.05 21.86 -10.02
C PRO A 186 -1.99 21.85 -11.12
N PRO A 187 -2.37 21.66 -12.39
CA PRO A 187 -1.42 21.74 -13.49
C PRO A 187 -0.75 23.11 -13.46
N SER A 188 0.58 23.11 -13.47
CA SER A 188 1.38 24.33 -13.54
C SER A 188 1.06 25.06 -14.85
N SER A 189 0.34 26.18 -14.77
CA SER A 189 0.13 27.07 -15.90
C SER A 189 1.44 27.81 -16.18
N ASN A 190 2.38 27.18 -16.89
CA ASN A 190 3.52 27.87 -17.49
C ASN A 190 3.97 27.19 -18.78
N ARG A 191 3.19 27.42 -19.84
CA ARG A 191 3.54 27.40 -21.28
C ARG A 191 2.29 27.90 -22.02
N ALA A 192 2.26 28.96 -22.82
CA ALA A 192 3.31 29.71 -23.48
C ALA A 192 2.84 31.17 -23.67
N ARG A 193 3.75 32.13 -23.47
CA ARG A 193 3.75 33.37 -24.25
C ARG A 193 4.97 33.27 -25.16
N ASN A 194 4.72 32.97 -26.42
CA ASN A 194 5.50 33.49 -27.54
C ASN A 194 4.52 34.28 -28.39
#